data_AF-A0AAE2YQD8-F1
#
_entry.id   AF-A0AAE2YQD8-F1
#
_cell.length_a   1.000
_cell.length_b   1.000
_cell.length_c   1.000
_cell.angle_alpha   90.00
_cell.angle_beta   90.00
_cell.angle_gamma   90.00
#
_symmetry.space_group_name_H-M   'P 1'
#
loop_
_entity.id
_entity.type
_entity.pdbx_description
1 polymer ?
#
loop_
_entity_poly.entity_id
_entity_poly.type
_entity_poly.pdbx_seq_one_letter_code
_entity_poly.pdbx_strand_id
1 'polypeptide(L)'
;MVEVPASPIPAGPITLEDVRAAVGVLGGPNGTNAAKIRTWLGRGSLATIQKHLQALRDAQNEPGVPEEQESAPPLPSDLLGVFQAVWSASWAMAEQRHAVMLARLSTENRSLAEDLETALADLGSLMVRLEQAEARAEEAEGRAREAEEALAQERSAMAGERQALESLVERLRKMLPAAVDTPVGHRRKAKGTV
;
A
#
# COMPACT_ATOMS: atom_id res chain seq x y z
N MET A 1 25.47 61.95 -31.65
CA MET A 1 26.80 61.36 -31.88
C MET A 1 27.76 62.12 -30.98
N VAL A 2 28.17 61.50 -29.88
CA VAL A 2 29.14 62.09 -28.94
C VAL A 2 30.41 61.27 -29.07
N GLU A 3 31.47 61.99 -29.40
CA GLU A 3 32.79 61.51 -29.78
C GLU A 3 33.39 60.55 -28.76
N VAL A 4 34.00 59.48 -29.25
CA VAL A 4 34.90 58.65 -28.46
C VAL A 4 36.23 59.42 -28.38
N PRO A 5 36.66 59.93 -27.21
CA PRO A 5 37.96 60.59 -27.13
C PRO A 5 39.06 59.51 -27.23
N ALA A 6 39.75 59.49 -28.37
CA ALA A 6 40.97 58.73 -28.57
C ALA A 6 42.05 59.27 -27.62
N SER A 7 42.27 58.58 -26.50
CA SER A 7 43.42 58.85 -25.63
C SER A 7 44.71 58.45 -26.34
N PRO A 8 45.80 59.25 -26.21
CA PRO A 8 47.06 59.00 -26.91
C PRO A 8 47.63 57.66 -26.45
N ILE A 9 47.92 56.75 -27.39
CA ILE A 9 48.47 55.41 -27.12
C ILE A 9 49.93 55.57 -26.65
N PRO A 10 50.30 55.38 -25.37
CA PRO A 10 51.68 55.57 -24.95
C PRO A 10 52.52 54.35 -25.35
N ALA A 11 53.37 54.44 -26.38
CA ALA A 11 54.16 53.30 -26.87
C ALA A 11 55.06 52.69 -25.77
N GLY A 12 54.61 51.61 -25.14
CA GLY A 12 55.24 50.95 -23.99
C GLY A 12 54.51 49.66 -23.58
N PRO A 13 55.08 48.87 -22.65
CA PRO A 13 54.45 47.64 -22.17
C PRO A 13 53.12 47.94 -21.45
N ILE A 14 52.14 47.02 -21.55
CA ILE A 14 50.83 47.17 -20.88
C ILE A 14 51.01 47.15 -19.36
N THR A 15 50.35 48.10 -18.69
CA THR A 15 50.32 48.21 -17.23
C THR A 15 48.99 47.68 -16.65
N LEU A 16 48.94 47.54 -15.32
CA LEU A 16 47.72 47.14 -14.61
C LEU A 16 46.63 48.23 -14.72
N GLU A 17 47.03 49.50 -14.72
CA GLU A 17 46.15 50.67 -14.87
C GLU A 17 45.48 50.70 -16.24
N ASP A 18 46.21 50.38 -17.32
CA ASP A 18 45.65 50.27 -18.68
C ASP A 18 44.51 49.22 -18.72
N VAL A 19 44.74 48.08 -18.07
CA VAL A 19 43.74 47.00 -17.98
C VAL A 19 42.58 47.40 -17.08
N ARG A 20 42.83 48.10 -15.96
CA ARG A 20 41.79 48.60 -15.06
C ARG A 20 40.88 49.61 -15.75
N ALA A 21 41.43 50.53 -16.54
CA ALA A 21 40.67 51.50 -17.32
C ALA A 21 39.79 50.81 -18.38
N ALA A 22 40.35 49.87 -19.14
CA ALA A 22 39.60 49.09 -20.12
C ALA A 22 38.47 48.28 -19.48
N VAL A 23 38.74 47.66 -18.34
CA VAL A 23 37.76 46.88 -17.57
C VAL A 23 36.62 47.75 -17.03
N GLY A 24 36.89 48.98 -16.60
CA GLY A 24 35.87 49.92 -16.15
C GLY A 24 34.85 50.28 -17.24
N VAL A 25 35.31 50.36 -18.48
CA VAL A 25 34.44 50.61 -19.65
C VAL A 25 33.72 49.33 -20.11
N LEU A 26 34.38 48.18 -20.02
CA LEU A 26 33.89 46.89 -20.54
C LEU A 26 33.03 46.08 -19.55
N GLY A 27 32.55 46.69 -18.47
CA GLY A 27 31.60 46.06 -17.54
C GLY A 27 32.21 45.29 -16.38
N GLY A 28 33.43 45.62 -15.96
CA GLY A 28 34.05 45.12 -14.73
C GLY A 28 34.88 43.84 -14.89
N PRO A 29 35.73 43.47 -13.90
CA PRO A 29 36.76 42.43 -14.07
C PRO A 29 36.21 41.04 -14.39
N ASN A 30 35.02 40.72 -13.89
CA ASN A 30 34.34 39.45 -14.12
C ASN A 30 33.46 39.43 -15.38
N GLY A 31 33.12 40.61 -15.95
CA GLY A 31 32.28 40.75 -17.14
C GLY A 31 33.06 40.77 -18.47
N THR A 32 34.39 40.80 -18.42
CA THR A 32 35.26 40.90 -19.60
C THR A 32 36.35 39.84 -19.62
N ASN A 33 37.08 39.74 -20.74
CA ASN A 33 38.19 38.81 -20.93
C ASN A 33 39.39 39.50 -21.61
N ALA A 34 40.57 38.87 -21.53
CA ALA A 34 41.80 39.46 -22.06
C ALA A 34 41.76 39.74 -23.58
N ALA A 35 40.99 38.97 -24.35
CA ALA A 35 40.84 39.17 -25.79
C ALA A 35 40.06 40.46 -26.10
N LYS A 36 38.92 40.69 -25.42
CA LYS A 36 38.12 41.92 -25.54
C LYS A 36 38.90 43.16 -25.11
N ILE A 37 39.66 43.03 -24.02
CA ILE A 37 40.53 44.11 -23.54
C ILE A 37 41.63 44.40 -24.57
N ARG A 38 42.24 43.37 -25.16
CA ARG A 38 43.25 43.55 -26.21
C ARG A 38 42.70 44.22 -27.46
N THR A 39 41.49 43.84 -27.89
CA THR A 39 40.85 44.50 -29.04
C THR A 39 40.56 45.98 -28.77
N TRP A 40 40.22 46.32 -27.52
CA TRP A 40 39.96 47.70 -27.12
C TRP A 40 41.25 48.53 -26.99
N LEU A 41 42.29 47.96 -26.38
CA LEU A 41 43.60 48.62 -26.21
C LEU A 41 44.45 48.65 -27.50
N GLY A 42 44.16 47.75 -28.46
CA GLY A 42 44.88 47.64 -29.73
C GLY A 42 46.33 47.11 -29.61
N ARG A 43 46.78 46.69 -28.43
CA ARG A 43 48.19 46.35 -28.15
C ARG A 43 48.36 45.30 -27.05
N GLY A 44 49.60 44.87 -26.88
CA GLY A 44 50.10 44.00 -25.80
C GLY A 44 49.70 42.52 -25.87
N SER A 45 50.40 41.70 -25.07
CA SER A 45 50.24 40.25 -25.11
C SER A 45 49.01 39.80 -24.33
N LEU A 46 48.34 38.75 -24.81
CA LEU A 46 47.18 38.17 -24.12
C LEU A 46 47.55 37.67 -22.71
N ALA A 47 48.76 37.13 -22.55
CA ALA A 47 49.24 36.62 -21.26
C ALA A 47 49.40 37.73 -20.22
N THR A 48 49.97 38.88 -20.62
CA THR A 48 50.15 40.03 -19.72
C THR A 48 48.79 40.62 -19.30
N ILE A 49 47.89 40.80 -20.27
CA ILE A 49 46.54 41.31 -20.00
C ILE A 49 45.77 40.34 -19.08
N GLN A 50 45.87 39.03 -19.33
CA GLN A 50 45.23 38.01 -18.49
C GLN A 50 45.77 38.06 -17.06
N LYS A 51 47.08 38.25 -16.87
CA LYS A 51 47.69 38.37 -15.55
C LYS A 51 47.16 39.58 -14.78
N HIS A 52 47.08 40.75 -15.42
CA HIS A 52 46.54 41.95 -14.78
C HIS A 52 45.05 41.84 -14.51
N LEU A 53 44.28 41.25 -15.43
CA LEU A 53 42.85 41.01 -15.23
C LEU A 53 42.61 40.06 -14.06
N GLN A 54 43.42 39.00 -13.94
CA GLN A 54 43.32 38.07 -12.81
C GLN A 54 43.64 38.76 -11.49
N ALA A 55 44.71 39.57 -11.42
CA ALA A 55 45.03 40.36 -10.22
C ALA A 55 43.88 41.28 -9.79
N LEU A 56 43.15 41.87 -10.74
CA LEU A 56 41.96 42.69 -10.45
C LEU A 56 40.78 41.87 -9.92
N ARG A 57 40.62 40.62 -10.37
CA ARG A 57 39.58 39.70 -9.86
C ARG A 57 39.92 39.21 -8.47
N ASP A 58 41.19 38.87 -8.25
CA ASP A 58 41.67 38.39 -6.96
C ASP A 58 41.51 39.48 -5.90
N ALA A 59 41.82 40.75 -6.25
CA ALA A 59 41.57 41.89 -5.37
C ALA A 59 40.08 42.18 -5.10
N GLN A 60 39.16 41.77 -5.99
CA GLN A 60 37.71 41.85 -5.73
C GLN A 60 37.19 40.69 -4.88
N ASN A 61 37.86 39.55 -4.95
CA ASN A 61 37.46 38.32 -4.26
C ASN A 61 38.22 38.13 -2.94
N GLU A 62 39.05 39.09 -2.53
CA GLU A 62 39.69 39.06 -1.22
C GLU A 62 38.59 39.13 -0.14
N PRO A 63 38.36 38.05 0.63
CA PRO A 63 37.32 38.05 1.63
C PRO A 63 37.69 39.10 2.68
N GLY A 64 36.78 40.07 2.89
CA GLY A 64 36.95 41.07 3.94
C GLY A 64 37.24 40.38 5.28
N VAL A 65 38.21 40.91 6.02
CA VAL A 65 38.46 40.48 7.40
C VAL A 65 37.12 40.52 8.14
N PRO A 66 36.68 39.44 8.81
CA PRO A 66 35.40 39.46 9.51
C PRO A 66 35.42 40.60 10.54
N GLU A 67 34.56 41.60 10.35
CA GLU A 67 34.30 42.60 11.38
C GLU A 67 33.64 41.89 12.56
N GLU A 68 34.24 42.08 13.74
CA GLU A 68 33.73 41.72 15.07
C GLU A 68 33.18 40.30 15.21
N GLN A 69 34.07 39.39 15.61
CA GLN A 69 33.68 38.13 16.23
C GLN A 69 32.91 38.46 17.52
N GLU A 70 31.58 38.39 17.48
CA GLU A 70 30.73 38.51 18.66
C GLU A 70 31.34 37.67 19.79
N SER A 71 31.75 38.34 20.87
CA SER A 71 32.44 37.70 21.98
C SER A 71 31.59 36.55 22.49
N ALA A 72 32.16 35.34 22.50
CA ALA A 72 31.49 34.17 23.03
C ALA A 72 30.97 34.47 24.44
N PRO A 73 29.75 34.03 24.79
CA PRO A 73 29.18 34.32 26.09
C PRO A 73 30.12 33.84 27.20
N PRO A 74 30.22 34.58 28.32
CA PRO A 74 31.10 34.21 29.41
C PRO A 74 30.70 32.84 29.95
N LEU A 75 31.72 32.04 30.29
CA LEU A 75 31.51 30.75 30.93
C LEU A 75 30.64 30.93 32.18
N PRO A 76 29.58 30.12 32.38
CA PRO A 76 28.80 30.14 33.60
C PRO A 76 29.71 30.01 34.83
N SER A 77 29.47 30.85 35.85
CA SER A 77 30.29 30.87 37.06
C SER A 77 30.21 29.56 37.86
N ASP A 78 29.16 28.77 37.67
CA ASP A 78 28.99 27.43 38.23
C ASP A 78 28.72 26.38 37.15
N LEU A 79 29.78 25.98 36.46
CA LEU A 79 29.70 24.91 35.45
C LEU A 79 29.22 23.58 36.04
N LEU A 80 29.61 23.25 37.27
CA LEU A 80 29.27 21.97 37.90
C LEU A 80 27.78 21.89 38.20
N GLY A 81 27.19 22.97 38.74
CA GLY A 81 25.75 23.04 39.00
C GLY A 81 24.92 22.95 37.71
N VAL A 82 25.34 23.63 36.64
CA VAL A 82 24.68 23.52 35.32
C VAL A 82 24.75 22.08 34.81
N PHE A 83 25.90 21.42 34.90
CA PHE A 83 26.05 20.03 34.46
C PHE A 83 25.20 19.06 35.29
N GLN A 84 25.17 19.23 36.60
CA GLN A 84 24.33 18.42 37.49
C GLN A 84 22.84 18.61 37.19
N ALA A 85 22.40 19.84 36.93
CA ALA A 85 21.02 20.12 36.57
C ALA A 85 20.66 19.43 35.23
N VAL A 86 21.48 19.61 34.19
CA VAL A 86 21.28 18.95 32.89
C VAL A 86 21.28 17.43 33.03
N TRP A 87 22.22 16.87 33.79
CA TRP A 87 22.31 15.43 34.04
C TRP A 87 21.06 14.90 34.75
N SER A 88 20.65 15.52 35.86
CA SER A 88 19.45 15.13 36.60
C SER A 88 18.17 15.23 35.78
N ALA A 89 18.03 16.27 34.94
CA ALA A 89 16.89 16.45 34.06
C ALA A 89 16.86 15.37 32.97
N SER A 90 18.03 15.07 32.38
CA SER A 90 18.14 14.01 31.38
C SER A 90 17.83 12.63 31.96
N TRP A 91 18.29 12.36 33.18
CA TRP A 91 18.01 11.12 33.89
C TRP A 91 16.51 10.99 34.23
N ALA A 92 15.91 12.03 34.81
CA ALA A 92 14.47 12.05 35.12
C ALA A 92 13.62 11.85 33.86
N MET A 93 14.00 12.48 32.74
CA MET A 93 13.30 12.29 31.46
C MET A 93 13.47 10.87 30.91
N ALA A 94 14.65 10.25 31.07
CA ALA A 94 14.89 8.87 30.68
C ALA A 94 14.05 7.89 31.53
N GLU A 95 14.02 8.09 32.85
CA GLU A 95 13.24 7.30 33.79
C GLU A 95 11.74 7.41 33.50
N GLN A 96 11.25 8.62 33.24
CA GLN A 96 9.85 8.83 32.85
C GLN A 96 9.51 8.13 31.52
N ARG A 97 10.36 8.25 30.49
CA ARG A 97 10.15 7.56 29.21
C ARG A 97 10.12 6.05 29.40
N HIS A 98 11.04 5.52 30.20
CA HIS A 98 11.09 4.09 30.51
C HIS A 98 9.84 3.63 31.24
N ALA A 99 9.38 4.35 32.27
CA ALA A 99 8.16 4.05 33.00
C ALA A 99 6.92 4.05 32.09
N VAL A 100 6.80 5.03 31.18
CA VAL A 100 5.72 5.10 30.18
C VAL A 100 5.75 3.91 29.23
N MET A 101 6.95 3.54 28.72
CA MET A 101 7.10 2.39 27.84
C MET A 101 6.73 1.08 28.54
N LEU A 102 7.17 0.89 29.80
CA LEU A 102 6.79 -0.28 30.59
C LEU A 102 5.28 -0.34 30.85
N ALA A 103 4.66 0.78 31.22
CA ALA A 103 3.22 0.84 31.44
C ALA A 103 2.45 0.48 30.17
N ARG A 104 2.88 1.01 29.02
CA ARG A 104 2.30 0.68 27.71
C ARG A 104 2.43 -0.81 27.39
N LEU A 105 3.65 -1.37 27.47
CA LEU A 105 3.89 -2.79 27.19
C LEU A 105 3.10 -3.70 28.14
N SER A 106 2.98 -3.34 29.41
CA SER A 106 2.19 -4.11 30.37
C SER A 106 0.69 -4.11 30.04
N THR A 107 0.19 -2.99 29.50
CA THR A 107 -1.21 -2.86 29.08
C THR A 107 -1.46 -3.65 27.80
N GLU A 108 -0.58 -3.53 26.81
CA GLU A 108 -0.64 -4.30 25.57
C GLU A 108 -0.56 -5.81 25.86
N ASN A 109 0.32 -6.25 26.75
CA ASN A 109 0.44 -7.66 27.13
C ASN A 109 -0.84 -8.19 27.79
N ARG A 110 -1.44 -7.41 28.71
CA ARG A 110 -2.71 -7.78 29.34
C ARG A 110 -3.85 -7.89 28.32
N SER A 111 -3.97 -6.90 27.42
CA SER A 111 -4.97 -6.94 26.35
C SER A 111 -4.80 -8.17 25.46
N LEU A 112 -3.57 -8.48 25.04
CA LEU A 112 -3.29 -9.67 24.23
C LEU A 112 -3.62 -10.97 24.97
N ALA A 113 -3.40 -11.02 26.29
CA ALA A 113 -3.77 -12.18 27.10
C ALA A 113 -5.30 -12.36 27.19
N GLU A 114 -6.05 -11.26 27.39
CA GLU A 114 -7.51 -11.25 27.41
C GLU A 114 -8.12 -11.64 26.04
N ASP A 115 -7.54 -11.12 24.95
CA ASP A 115 -7.94 -11.47 23.58
C ASP A 115 -7.69 -12.95 23.28
N LEU A 116 -6.54 -13.48 23.71
CA LEU A 116 -6.21 -14.90 23.54
C LEU A 116 -7.16 -15.80 24.33
N GLU A 117 -7.46 -15.45 25.59
CA GLU A 117 -8.41 -16.20 26.41
C GLU A 117 -9.79 -16.24 25.75
N THR A 118 -10.25 -15.09 25.24
CA THR A 118 -11.53 -14.99 24.52
C THR A 118 -11.53 -15.85 23.26
N ALA A 119 -10.47 -15.79 22.45
CA ALA A 119 -10.35 -16.59 21.23
C ALA A 119 -10.33 -18.11 21.52
N LEU A 120 -9.70 -18.53 22.62
CA LEU A 120 -9.69 -19.93 23.06
C LEU A 120 -11.07 -20.38 23.53
N ALA A 121 -11.81 -19.53 24.26
CA ALA A 121 -13.18 -19.81 24.66
C ALA A 121 -14.12 -19.94 23.46
N ASP A 122 -13.99 -19.06 22.47
CA ASP A 122 -14.74 -19.10 21.22
C ASP A 122 -14.43 -20.36 20.41
N LEU A 123 -13.15 -20.73 20.31
CA LEU A 123 -12.75 -21.98 19.65
C LEU A 123 -13.38 -23.20 20.34
N GLY A 124 -13.36 -23.24 21.68
CA GLY A 124 -14.03 -24.29 22.44
C GLY A 124 -15.53 -24.37 22.17
N SER A 125 -16.21 -23.21 22.12
CA SER A 125 -17.63 -23.12 21.76
C SER A 125 -17.91 -23.61 20.33
N LEU A 126 -17.04 -23.28 19.36
CA LEU A 126 -17.15 -23.75 17.98
C LEU A 126 -16.94 -25.26 17.86
N MET A 127 -16.00 -25.84 18.60
CA MET A 127 -15.79 -27.29 18.64
C MET A 127 -17.03 -28.02 19.16
N VAL A 128 -17.64 -27.55 20.25
CA VAL A 128 -18.89 -28.13 20.77
C VAL A 128 -20.02 -28.02 19.73
N ARG A 129 -20.12 -26.90 18.99
CA ARG A 129 -21.12 -26.76 17.92
C ARG A 129 -20.85 -27.69 16.75
N LEU A 130 -19.59 -27.95 16.41
CA LEU A 130 -19.20 -28.88 15.37
C LEU A 130 -19.60 -30.31 15.75
N GLU A 131 -19.26 -30.76 16.95
CA GLU A 131 -19.65 -32.08 17.47
C GLU A 131 -21.18 -32.26 17.45
N GLN A 132 -21.93 -31.25 17.87
CA GLN A 132 -23.40 -31.27 17.80
C GLN A 132 -23.93 -31.32 16.37
N ALA A 133 -23.29 -30.65 15.42
CA ALA A 133 -23.69 -30.66 14.02
C ALA A 133 -23.40 -32.02 13.37
N GLU A 134 -22.25 -32.63 13.69
CA GLU A 134 -21.87 -33.97 13.25
C GLU A 134 -22.87 -35.01 13.77
N ALA A 135 -23.20 -34.98 15.08
CA ALA A 135 -24.19 -35.88 15.66
C ALA A 135 -25.58 -35.76 14.97
N ARG A 136 -26.03 -34.52 14.70
CA ARG A 136 -27.30 -34.29 13.97
C ARG A 136 -27.25 -34.81 12.53
N ALA A 137 -26.09 -34.72 11.87
CA ALA A 137 -25.91 -35.24 10.53
C ALA A 137 -25.99 -36.77 10.52
N GLU A 138 -25.31 -37.44 11.46
CA GLU A 138 -25.38 -38.89 11.62
C GLU A 138 -26.81 -39.37 11.92
N GLU A 139 -27.53 -38.69 12.81
CA GLU A 139 -28.94 -38.98 13.09
C GLU A 139 -29.84 -38.79 11.87
N ALA A 140 -29.58 -37.75 11.06
CA ALA A 140 -30.33 -37.50 9.83
C ALA A 140 -30.05 -38.57 8.77
N GLU A 141 -28.80 -38.99 8.62
CA GLU A 141 -28.41 -40.09 7.73
C GLU A 141 -29.04 -41.42 8.17
N GLY A 142 -29.04 -41.71 9.47
CA GLY A 142 -29.70 -42.89 10.03
C GLY A 142 -31.20 -42.92 9.69
N ARG A 143 -31.92 -41.81 9.95
CA ARG A 143 -33.34 -41.68 9.59
C ARG A 143 -33.60 -41.80 8.09
N ALA A 144 -32.70 -41.27 7.25
CA ALA A 144 -32.83 -41.39 5.80
C ALA A 144 -32.70 -42.84 5.35
N ARG A 145 -31.73 -43.59 5.89
CA ARG A 145 -31.55 -45.03 5.59
C ARG A 145 -32.76 -45.85 6.04
N GLU A 146 -33.26 -45.62 7.25
CA GLU A 146 -34.47 -46.30 7.76
C GLU A 146 -35.69 -46.01 6.87
N ALA A 147 -35.86 -44.76 6.42
CA ALA A 147 -36.94 -44.40 5.51
C ALA A 147 -36.80 -45.06 4.14
N GLU A 148 -35.58 -45.15 3.59
CA GLU A 148 -35.31 -45.86 2.34
C GLU A 148 -35.61 -47.36 2.44
N GLU A 149 -35.21 -48.00 3.55
CA GLU A 149 -35.50 -49.41 3.83
C GLU A 149 -37.01 -49.65 3.98
N ALA A 150 -37.72 -48.80 4.71
CA ALA A 150 -39.18 -48.87 4.86
C ALA A 150 -39.88 -48.76 3.50
N LEU A 151 -39.48 -47.78 2.66
CA LEU A 151 -40.01 -47.63 1.31
C LEU A 151 -39.71 -48.84 0.41
N ALA A 152 -38.53 -49.45 0.55
CA ALA A 152 -38.18 -50.66 -0.18
C ALA A 152 -39.05 -51.86 0.25
N GLN A 153 -39.31 -52.01 1.54
CA GLN A 153 -40.21 -53.04 2.08
C GLN A 153 -41.64 -52.85 1.59
N GLU A 154 -42.19 -51.63 1.67
CA GLU A 154 -43.52 -51.30 1.15
C GLU A 154 -43.64 -51.61 -0.35
N ARG A 155 -42.64 -51.23 -1.15
CA ARG A 155 -42.62 -51.55 -2.60
C ARG A 155 -42.63 -53.06 -2.86
N SER A 156 -41.91 -53.84 -2.05
CA SER A 156 -41.88 -55.30 -2.18
C SER A 156 -43.22 -55.93 -1.81
N ALA A 157 -43.87 -55.44 -0.74
CA ALA A 157 -45.20 -55.90 -0.31
C ALA A 157 -46.25 -55.61 -1.39
N MET A 158 -46.28 -54.37 -1.90
CA MET A 158 -47.19 -53.97 -2.98
C MET A 158 -46.97 -54.79 -4.27
N ALA A 159 -45.72 -55.14 -4.60
CA ALA A 159 -45.42 -56.01 -5.73
C ALA A 159 -45.96 -57.43 -5.52
N GLY A 160 -45.79 -57.99 -4.32
CA GLY A 160 -46.33 -59.31 -3.95
C GLY A 160 -47.86 -59.35 -3.98
N GLU A 161 -48.53 -58.31 -3.47
CA GLU A 161 -49.99 -58.16 -3.54
C GLU A 161 -50.49 -58.09 -4.98
N ARG A 162 -49.83 -57.30 -5.84
CA ARG A 162 -50.16 -57.23 -7.27
C ARG A 162 -50.04 -58.59 -7.94
N GLN A 163 -48.96 -59.33 -7.68
CA GLN A 163 -48.78 -60.68 -8.23
C GLN A 163 -49.84 -61.66 -7.74
N ALA A 164 -50.23 -61.59 -6.47
CA ALA A 164 -51.31 -62.42 -5.92
C ALA A 164 -52.65 -62.10 -6.58
N LEU A 165 -52.99 -60.82 -6.75
CA LEU A 165 -54.20 -60.38 -7.43
C LEU A 165 -54.21 -60.82 -8.91
N GLU A 166 -53.10 -60.66 -9.63
CA GLU A 166 -52.95 -61.14 -11.01
C GLU A 166 -53.19 -62.66 -11.11
N SER A 167 -52.61 -63.44 -10.19
CA SER A 167 -52.81 -64.88 -10.16
C SER A 167 -54.27 -65.29 -9.87
N LEU A 168 -54.96 -64.52 -9.03
CA LEU A 168 -56.37 -64.73 -8.70
C LEU A 168 -57.27 -64.38 -9.89
N VAL A 169 -57.02 -63.25 -10.55
CA VAL A 169 -57.72 -62.85 -11.78
C VAL A 169 -57.55 -63.91 -12.86
N GLU A 170 -56.32 -64.41 -13.07
CA GLU A 170 -56.05 -65.45 -14.06
C GLU A 170 -56.75 -66.78 -13.71
N ARG A 171 -56.81 -67.14 -12.42
CA ARG A 171 -57.58 -68.31 -11.97
C ARG A 171 -59.08 -68.13 -12.21
N LEU A 172 -59.64 -66.98 -11.84
CA LEU A 172 -61.05 -66.65 -12.09
C LEU A 172 -61.36 -66.70 -13.58
N ARG A 173 -60.49 -66.13 -14.43
CA ARG A 173 -60.62 -66.16 -15.90
C ARG A 173 -60.69 -67.58 -16.45
N LYS A 174 -59.90 -68.52 -15.91
CA LYS A 174 -59.94 -69.94 -16.31
C LYS A 174 -61.20 -70.68 -15.83
N MET A 175 -61.79 -70.26 -14.70
CA MET A 175 -63.02 -70.87 -14.17
C MET A 175 -64.30 -70.34 -14.82
N LEU A 176 -64.26 -69.14 -15.39
CA LEU A 176 -65.34 -68.62 -16.20
C LEU A 176 -65.40 -69.43 -17.52
N PRO A 177 -66.54 -70.04 -17.87
CA PRO A 177 -66.69 -70.67 -19.17
C PRO A 177 -66.47 -69.61 -20.27
N ALA A 178 -65.87 -70.00 -21.39
CA ALA A 178 -65.76 -69.17 -22.59
C ALA A 178 -67.16 -68.88 -23.15
N ALA A 179 -67.88 -67.97 -22.52
CA ALA A 179 -69.24 -67.63 -22.87
C ALA A 179 -69.24 -66.27 -23.58
N VAL A 180 -69.76 -66.32 -24.80
CA VAL A 180 -70.24 -65.21 -25.65
C VAL A 180 -69.21 -64.58 -26.60
N ASP A 181 -68.65 -65.40 -27.49
CA ASP A 181 -68.54 -65.00 -28.92
C ASP A 181 -69.85 -65.39 -29.61
N THR A 182 -70.90 -64.59 -29.45
CA THR A 182 -72.05 -64.62 -30.37
C THR A 182 -71.85 -63.54 -31.44
N PRO A 183 -71.76 -63.88 -32.73
CA PRO A 183 -71.84 -62.89 -33.78
C PRO A 183 -73.28 -62.38 -33.86
N VAL A 184 -73.55 -61.18 -33.34
CA VAL A 184 -74.85 -60.52 -33.56
C VAL A 184 -74.85 -59.91 -34.96
N GLY A 185 -75.15 -60.77 -35.93
CA GLY A 185 -75.69 -60.36 -37.21
C GLY A 185 -77.12 -59.84 -37.06
N HIS A 186 -77.41 -58.82 -37.87
CA HIS A 186 -78.72 -58.32 -38.29
C HIS A 186 -79.44 -57.31 -37.36
N ARG A 187 -79.52 -56.03 -37.75
CA ARG A 187 -80.47 -55.42 -38.74
C ARG A 187 -81.79 -55.01 -38.06
N ARG A 188 -82.01 -53.70 -37.85
CA ARG A 188 -83.13 -52.93 -38.45
C ARG A 188 -83.21 -51.49 -37.93
N LYS A 189 -83.66 -50.63 -38.85
CA LYS A 189 -83.98 -49.21 -38.72
C LYS A 189 -85.31 -48.98 -37.99
N ALA A 190 -85.42 -47.86 -37.29
CA ALA A 190 -86.59 -46.95 -37.17
C ALA A 190 -86.09 -45.70 -36.41
N LYS A 191 -86.05 -44.45 -36.90
CA LYS A 191 -87.06 -43.51 -37.46
C LYS A 191 -88.05 -42.98 -36.39
N GLY A 192 -88.05 -41.65 -36.16
CA GLY A 192 -88.97 -40.87 -35.30
C GLY A 192 -88.21 -39.98 -34.30
N THR A 193 -87.98 -38.66 -34.44
CA THR A 193 -88.92 -37.49 -34.40
C THR A 193 -89.95 -37.65 -33.27
N VAL A 194 -90.11 -36.76 -32.29
CA VAL A 194 -89.96 -35.30 -32.14
C VAL A 194 -89.47 -34.98 -30.72
#